data_AF-A0AAP8U6L6-F1
#
_entry.id   AF-A0AAP8U6L6-F1
#
_cell.length_a   1.000
_cell.length_b   1.000
_cell.length_c   1.000
_cell.angle_alpha   90.00
_cell.angle_beta   90.00
_cell.angle_gamma   90.00
#
_symmetry.space_group_name_H-M   'P 1'
#
loop_
_entity.id
_entity.type
_entity.pdbx_description
1 polymer ?
#
loop_
_entity_poly.entity_id
_entity_poly.type
_entity_poly.pdbx_seq_one_letter_code
_entity_poly.pdbx_strand_id
1 'polypeptide(L)'
;MFGKNYIRLILLNPTYVGTLVYGKKKVQIQRTYDENYNVSKSKKMVKSNDPIIVENCHEPIIDNDTFLRASEIMKKRNKQQTVRIGKNIH
;
A
#
# COMPACT_ATOMS: atom_id res chain seq x y z
N MET A 1 -18.19 9.29 -3.16
CA MET A 1 -17.45 10.19 -4.07
C MET A 1 -15.99 9.70 -4.16
N PHE A 2 -15.47 9.44 -5.36
CA PHE A 2 -14.12 8.90 -5.55
C PHE A 2 -13.06 9.96 -5.26
N GLY A 3 -12.40 9.87 -4.10
CA GLY A 3 -11.32 10.78 -3.72
C GLY A 3 -9.99 10.45 -4.41
N LYS A 4 -9.06 11.41 -4.43
CA LYS A 4 -7.70 11.25 -4.99
C LYS A 4 -6.96 10.01 -4.49
N ASN A 5 -7.15 9.64 -3.22
CA ASN A 5 -6.56 8.44 -2.63
C ASN A 5 -7.11 7.15 -3.23
N TYR A 6 -8.39 7.14 -3.63
CA TYR A 6 -9.02 5.97 -4.23
C TYR A 6 -8.47 5.69 -5.62
N ILE A 7 -8.28 6.74 -6.43
CA ILE A 7 -7.62 6.64 -7.75
C ILE A 7 -6.21 6.08 -7.61
N ARG A 8 -5.46 6.54 -6.60
CA ARG A 8 -4.12 6.01 -6.31
C ARG A 8 -4.12 4.51 -6.00
N LEU A 9 -5.11 4.04 -5.23
CA LEU A 9 -5.24 2.62 -4.90
C LEU A 9 -5.53 1.77 -6.13
N ILE A 10 -6.37 2.28 -7.04
CA ILE A 10 -6.70 1.62 -8.32
C ILE A 10 -5.44 1.49 -9.19
N LEU A 11 -4.73 2.59 -9.43
CA LEU A 11 -3.55 2.61 -10.31
C LEU A 11 -2.38 1.74 -9.82
N LEU A 12 -2.36 1.38 -8.53
CA LEU A 12 -1.33 0.52 -7.93
C LEU A 12 -1.78 -0.92 -7.74
N ASN A 13 -3.01 -1.27 -8.09
CA ASN A 13 -3.52 -2.60 -7.80
C ASN A 13 -3.08 -3.61 -8.88
N PRO A 14 -2.24 -4.61 -8.54
CA PRO A 14 -1.78 -5.60 -9.51
C PRO A 14 -2.89 -6.54 -10.02
N THR A 15 -4.08 -6.51 -9.42
CA THR A 15 -5.26 -7.23 -9.94
C THR A 15 -5.60 -6.79 -11.37
N TYR A 16 -5.35 -5.53 -11.76
CA TYR A 16 -5.66 -5.08 -13.12
C TYR A 16 -4.78 -5.72 -14.21
N VAL A 17 -3.64 -6.31 -13.83
CA VAL A 17 -2.75 -7.09 -14.70
C VAL A 17 -2.86 -8.61 -14.43
N GLY A 18 -3.96 -9.08 -13.84
CA GLY A 18 -4.21 -10.50 -13.62
C GLY A 18 -3.51 -11.10 -12.40
N THR A 19 -2.85 -10.28 -11.57
CA THR A 19 -2.07 -10.76 -10.41
C THR A 19 -2.88 -10.67 -9.12
N LEU A 20 -3.02 -11.80 -8.43
CA LEU A 20 -3.63 -11.90 -7.11
C LEU A 20 -2.55 -11.71 -6.03
N VAL A 21 -2.78 -10.79 -5.09
CA VAL A 21 -1.89 -10.61 -3.94
C VAL A 21 -2.67 -10.70 -2.65
N TYR A 22 -2.37 -11.72 -1.85
CA TYR A 22 -2.99 -11.99 -0.57
C TYR A 22 -2.02 -11.75 0.60
N GLY A 23 -2.55 -11.45 1.78
CA GLY A 23 -1.74 -11.34 2.99
C GLY A 23 -0.83 -10.10 3.08
N LYS A 24 -1.08 -9.01 2.34
CA LYS A 24 -0.25 -7.77 2.41
C LYS A 24 -0.11 -7.18 3.82
N LYS A 25 -1.09 -7.40 4.68
CA LYS A 25 -1.12 -6.93 6.07
C LYS A 25 -1.51 -8.08 7.00
N LYS A 26 -0.94 -8.10 8.19
CA LYS A 26 -1.27 -9.04 9.27
C LYS A 26 -1.65 -8.27 10.53
N VAL A 27 -2.47 -8.88 11.38
CA VAL A 27 -2.77 -8.33 12.70
C VAL A 27 -1.62 -8.69 13.64
N GLN A 28 -1.03 -7.69 14.28
CA GLN A 28 -0.09 -7.86 15.37
C GLN A 28 -0.73 -7.39 16.67
N ILE A 29 -0.68 -8.24 17.70
CA ILE A 29 -1.13 -7.89 19.05
C ILE A 29 0.04 -7.20 19.75
N GLN A 30 -0.13 -5.94 20.12
CA GLN A 30 0.83 -5.21 20.93
C GLN A 30 0.37 -5.27 22.39
N ARG A 31 1.27 -5.67 23.27
CA ARG A 31 1.07 -5.68 24.72
C ARG A 31 1.85 -4.51 25.31
N THR A 32 1.16 -3.64 26.03
CA THR A 32 1.77 -2.55 26.79
C THR A 32 1.55 -2.83 28.27
N TYR A 33 2.58 -2.57 29.07
CA TYR A 33 2.54 -2.71 30.52
C TYR A 33 2.56 -1.32 31.13
N ASP A 34 1.63 -1.05 32.03
CA ASP A 34 1.62 0.18 32.83
C ASP A 34 2.57 0.04 34.03
N GLU A 35 2.83 1.15 34.74
CA GLU A 35 3.70 1.18 35.94
C GLU A 35 3.27 0.21 37.05
N ASN A 36 1.99 -0.16 37.08
CA ASN A 36 1.39 -1.13 38.00
C ASN A 36 1.37 -2.57 37.45
N TYR A 37 2.15 -2.88 36.40
CA TYR A 37 2.20 -4.18 35.72
C TYR A 37 0.87 -4.66 35.09
N ASN A 38 -0.09 -3.76 34.89
CA ASN A 38 -1.33 -4.07 34.20
C ASN A 38 -1.07 -4.23 32.69
N VAL A 39 -1.67 -5.26 32.09
CA VAL A 39 -1.49 -5.58 30.66
C VAL A 39 -2.62 -5.02 29.84
N SER A 40 -2.33 -4.06 28.96
CA SER A 40 -3.24 -3.65 27.89
C SER A 40 -2.87 -4.34 26.58
N LYS A 41 -3.90 -4.76 25.82
CA LYS A 41 -3.74 -5.45 24.53
C LYS A 41 -4.39 -4.60 23.44
N SER A 42 -3.61 -4.17 22.46
CA SER A 42 -4.12 -3.51 21.25
C SER A 42 -3.83 -4.33 20.00
N LYS A 43 -4.73 -4.26 19.01
CA LYS A 43 -4.56 -4.89 17.69
C LYS A 43 -4.11 -3.82 16.70
N LYS A 44 -2.94 -4.01 16.08
CA LYS A 44 -2.42 -3.14 15.03
C LYS A 44 -2.28 -3.90 13.73
N MET A 45 -2.74 -3.31 12.63
CA MET A 45 -2.46 -3.83 11.29
C MET A 45 -1.03 -3.46 10.90
N VAL A 46 -0.18 -4.46 10.71
CA VAL A 46 1.20 -4.28 10.27
C VAL A 46 1.41 -4.89 8.89
N LYS A 47 2.41 -4.40 8.16
CA LYS A 47 2.79 -4.96 6.86
C LYS A 47 3.26 -6.41 7.07
N SER A 48 2.79 -7.32 6.23
CA SER A 48 3.34 -8.69 6.21
C SER A 48 4.65 -8.70 5.44
N ASN A 49 5.59 -9.54 5.86
CA ASN A 49 6.86 -9.73 5.15
C ASN A 49 6.70 -10.69 3.97
N ASP A 50 5.76 -11.64 4.09
CA ASP A 50 5.56 -12.71 3.11
C ASP A 50 4.12 -12.68 2.56
N PRO A 51 3.79 -11.75 1.64
CA PRO A 51 2.55 -11.81 0.91
C PRO A 51 2.57 -12.95 -0.10
N ILE A 52 1.43 -13.62 -0.27
CA ILE A 52 1.26 -14.64 -1.31
C ILE A 52 0.94 -13.89 -2.61
N ILE A 53 1.74 -14.10 -3.65
CA ILE A 53 1.59 -13.48 -4.97
C ILE A 53 1.38 -14.61 -5.98
N VAL A 54 0.25 -14.57 -6.69
CA VAL A 54 -0.08 -15.52 -7.76
C VAL A 54 -0.33 -14.70 -9.03
N GLU A 55 0.51 -14.91 -10.03
CA GLU A 55 0.41 -14.23 -11.33
C GLU A 55 -0.60 -14.94 -12.24
N ASN A 56 -1.18 -14.19 -13.20
CA ASN A 56 -2.10 -14.71 -14.22
C ASN A 56 -3.29 -15.52 -13.68
N CYS A 57 -3.85 -15.09 -12.55
CA CYS A 57 -5.01 -15.73 -11.93
C CYS A 57 -6.31 -15.51 -12.73
N HIS A 58 -6.36 -14.46 -13.55
CA HIS A 58 -7.47 -14.15 -14.45
C HIS A 58 -6.97 -13.32 -15.64
N GLU A 59 -7.82 -13.15 -16.65
CA GLU A 59 -7.53 -12.30 -17.80
C GLU A 59 -7.28 -10.84 -17.34
N PRO A 60 -6.14 -10.23 -17.74
CA PRO A 60 -5.82 -8.87 -17.36
C PRO A 60 -6.78 -7.87 -18.01
N ILE A 61 -7.18 -6.84 -17.26
CA ILE A 61 -8.05 -5.76 -17.75
C ILE A 61 -7.24 -4.77 -18.59
N ILE A 62 -5.96 -4.58 -18.25
CA ILE A 62 -5.02 -3.72 -18.96
C ILE A 62 -3.70 -4.46 -19.17
N ASP A 63 -2.96 -4.08 -20.20
CA ASP A 63 -1.63 -4.60 -20.44
C ASP A 63 -0.63 -4.15 -19.36
N ASN A 64 0.41 -4.97 -19.16
CA ASN A 64 1.40 -4.73 -18.12
C ASN A 64 2.20 -3.44 -18.38
N ASP A 65 2.49 -3.11 -19.64
CA ASP A 65 3.25 -1.91 -20.00
C ASP A 65 2.49 -0.64 -19.64
N THR A 66 1.19 -0.59 -19.88
CA THR A 66 0.30 0.51 -19.49
C THR A 66 0.22 0.63 -17.97
N PHE A 67 0.10 -0.48 -17.24
CA PHE A 67 0.12 -0.48 -15.78
C PHE A 67 1.45 0.08 -15.21
N LEU A 68 2.59 -0.37 -15.76
CA LEU A 68 3.91 0.08 -15.35
C LEU A 68 4.12 1.57 -15.64
N ARG A 69 3.73 2.04 -16.84
CA ARG A 69 3.80 3.47 -17.20
C ARG A 69 2.98 4.34 -16.25
N ALA A 70 1.74 3.94 -15.94
CA ALA A 70 0.89 4.66 -15.00
C ALA A 70 1.49 4.70 -13.59
N SER A 71 2.02 3.57 -13.12
CA SER A 71 2.70 3.47 -11.82
C SER A 71 3.91 4.40 -11.73
N GLU A 72 4.72 4.49 -12.78
CA GLU A 72 5.90 5.38 -12.82
C GLU A 72 5.53 6.87 -12.80
N ILE A 73 4.53 7.28 -13.59
CA ILE A 73 4.01 8.66 -13.57
C ILE A 73 3.57 9.04 -12.15
N MET A 74 2.89 8.13 -11.47
CA MET A 74 2.37 8.38 -10.13
C MET A 74 3.48 8.44 -9.07
N LYS A 75 4.52 7.59 -9.17
CA LYS A 75 5.72 7.68 -8.31
C LYS A 75 6.43 9.01 -8.49
N LYS A 76 6.63 9.47 -9.74
CA LYS A 76 7.24 10.77 -10.05
C LYS A 76 6.46 11.93 -9.42
N ARG A 77 5.13 11.92 -9.53
CA ARG A 77 4.25 12.95 -8.93
C ARG A 77 4.38 13.02 -7.41
N ASN A 78 4.53 11.86 -6.75
CA ASN A 78 4.75 11.80 -5.30
C ASN A 78 6.11 12.39 -4.90
N LYS A 79 7.18 12.04 -5.63
CA LYS A 79 8.54 12.57 -5.40
C LYS A 79 8.60 14.10 -5.55
N GLN A 80 7.90 14.66 -6.54
CA GLN A 80 7.84 16.11 -6.72
C GLN A 80 7.12 16.81 -5.56
N GLN A 81 6.09 16.17 -5.00
CA GLN A 81 5.35 16.71 -3.87
C GLN A 81 6.21 16.74 -2.59
N THR A 82 6.97 15.69 -2.31
CA THR A 82 7.87 15.64 -1.14
C THR A 82 9.00 16.67 -1.23
N VAL A 83 9.58 16.86 -2.43
CA VAL A 83 10.61 17.88 -2.67
C VAL A 83 10.07 19.30 -2.48
N ARG A 84 8.84 19.57 -2.90
CA ARG A 84 8.17 20.87 -2.68
C ARG A 84 7.93 21.16 -1.21
N ILE A 85 7.48 20.16 -0.44
CA ILE A 85 7.27 20.31 1.00
C ILE A 85 8.61 20.59 1.69
N GLY A 86 9.68 19.85 1.36
CA GLY A 86 11.02 20.07 1.93
C GLY A 86 11.64 21.42 1.62
N LYS A 87 11.30 22.05 0.48
CA LYS A 87 11.78 23.40 0.13
C LYS A 87 11.04 24.54 0.84
N ASN A 88 9.84 24.31 1.35
CA ASN A 88 9.04 25.32 2.05
C ASN A 88 9.28 25.35 3.58
N ILE A 89 10.27 24.60 4.06
CA ILE A 89 10.62 24.49 5.49
C ILE A 89 11.92 25.26 5.83
N HIS A 90 12.37 26.13 4.92
CA HIS A 90 13.53 27.02 5.07
C HIS A 90 13.12 28.44 4.73
#